data_AF-A0A935K123-F1
#
_entry.id   AF-A0A935K123-F1
#
_cell.length_a   1.000
_cell.length_b   1.000
_cell.length_c   1.000
_cell.angle_alpha   90.00
_cell.angle_beta   90.00
_cell.angle_gamma   90.00
#
_symmetry.space_group_name_H-M   'P 1'
#
loop_
_entity.id
_entity.type
_entity.pdbx_description
1 polymer ?
#
loop_
_entity_poly.entity_id
_entity_poly.type
_entity_poly.pdbx_seq_one_letter_code
_entity_poly.pdbx_strand_id
1 'polypeptide(L)'
;MKGEISLKIFIPLLMSLLLAACASTNDLQLSNGKGKSFIVSGRNYQQIWHAANVAMSTDMQIVDSHKPSGVIKSRVVNGTQGKVVGFFIQPTDEQAPNYTITIVSKKPLQTEFVDRDWEPSVWEDFKTGIDPKK
;
A
#
# COMPACT_ATOMS: atom_id res chain seq x y z
N MET A 1 30.10 -40.62 45.17
CA MET A 1 29.30 -40.32 43.96
C MET A 1 29.33 -38.81 43.77
N LYS A 2 30.01 -38.33 42.72
CA LYS A 2 30.20 -36.90 42.44
C LYS A 2 29.54 -36.67 41.08
N GLY A 3 28.37 -36.03 41.10
CA GLY A 3 27.55 -35.81 39.92
C GLY A 3 28.14 -34.68 39.08
N GLU A 4 28.59 -35.01 37.87
CA GLU A 4 28.98 -34.04 36.86
C GLU A 4 27.71 -33.48 36.21
N ILE A 5 27.42 -32.20 36.42
CA ILE A 5 26.34 -31.51 35.72
C ILE A 5 26.98 -30.60 34.68
N SER A 6 26.88 -31.03 33.42
CA SER A 6 27.46 -30.39 32.24
C SER A 6 27.01 -28.93 32.07
N LEU A 7 27.98 -28.02 32.08
CA LEU A 7 27.91 -26.58 31.78
C LEU A 7 27.59 -26.28 30.29
N LYS A 8 26.88 -27.16 29.58
CA LYS A 8 26.67 -27.10 28.12
C LYS A 8 25.20 -26.98 27.69
N ILE A 9 24.26 -26.80 28.61
CA ILE A 9 22.82 -26.81 28.30
C ILE A 9 22.09 -25.60 28.89
N PHE A 10 22.70 -24.41 28.84
CA PHE A 10 21.99 -23.16 29.21
C PHE A 10 22.06 -22.07 28.14
N ILE A 11 22.71 -22.34 27.00
CA ILE A 11 22.91 -21.35 25.94
C ILE A 11 21.85 -21.39 24.80
N PRO A 12 21.08 -22.45 24.51
CA PRO A 12 20.19 -22.39 23.34
C PRO A 12 18.81 -21.78 23.61
N LEU A 13 18.42 -21.52 24.87
CA LEU A 13 17.03 -21.11 25.17
C LEU A 13 16.79 -19.60 25.10
N LEU A 14 17.83 -18.76 25.20
CA LEU A 14 17.69 -17.30 25.24
C LEU A 14 17.73 -16.63 23.85
N MET A 15 18.11 -17.38 22.80
CA MET A 15 18.20 -16.84 21.44
C MET A 15 16.86 -16.82 20.69
N SER A 16 15.79 -17.35 21.29
CA SER A 16 14.50 -17.58 20.62
C SER A 16 13.50 -16.42 20.74
N LEU A 17 13.82 -15.36 21.51
CA LEU A 17 12.85 -14.30 21.85
C LEU A 17 12.96 -13.01 21.01
N LEU A 18 13.80 -12.95 19.97
CA LEU A 18 13.97 -11.73 19.16
C LEU A 18 13.13 -11.69 17.87
N LEU A 19 12.25 -12.66 17.62
CA LEU A 19 11.26 -12.57 16.54
C LEU A 19 10.01 -11.77 16.99
N ALA A 20 10.22 -10.59 17.59
CA ALA A 20 9.15 -9.61 17.75
C ALA A 20 8.75 -9.16 16.35
N ALA A 21 7.64 -9.74 15.88
CA ALA A 21 6.99 -9.52 14.60
C ALA A 21 7.18 -8.10 14.04
N CYS A 22 7.98 -7.98 12.99
CA CYS A 22 7.73 -6.98 11.95
C CYS A 22 6.34 -7.27 11.37
N ALA A 23 5.29 -6.74 11.98
CA ALA A 23 3.97 -6.63 11.36
C ALA A 23 4.13 -5.60 10.22
N SER A 24 4.65 -6.10 9.11
CA SER A 24 4.99 -5.30 7.94
C SER A 24 3.71 -4.70 7.37
N THR A 25 3.72 -3.39 7.16
CA THR A 25 2.73 -2.65 6.37
C THR A 25 2.65 -3.11 4.90
N ASN A 26 3.36 -4.18 4.51
CA ASN A 26 3.46 -4.74 3.17
C ASN A 26 2.22 -5.42 2.61
N ASP A 27 1.15 -5.60 3.38
CA ASP A 27 0.11 -6.55 2.99
C ASP A 27 -0.72 -6.10 1.76
N LEU A 28 -0.76 -4.80 1.46
CA LEU A 28 -1.49 -4.29 0.30
C LEU A 28 -0.63 -4.37 -0.98
N GLN A 29 -0.96 -5.31 -1.86
CA GLN A 29 -0.30 -5.50 -3.16
C GLN A 29 -1.32 -5.50 -4.31
N LEU A 30 -0.83 -5.21 -5.51
CA LEU A 30 -1.63 -5.13 -6.74
C LEU A 30 -2.25 -6.47 -7.17
N SER A 31 -1.68 -7.61 -6.74
CA SER A 31 -2.01 -8.94 -7.23
C SER A 31 -3.16 -9.66 -6.52
N ASN A 32 -3.76 -9.09 -5.48
CA ASN A 32 -4.74 -9.85 -4.68
C ASN A 32 -6.21 -9.57 -5.05
N GLY A 33 -6.44 -9.24 -6.33
CA GLY A 33 -7.70 -9.49 -7.05
C GLY A 33 -8.94 -8.67 -6.68
N LYS A 34 -8.86 -7.67 -5.80
CA LYS A 34 -10.03 -6.89 -5.36
C LYS A 34 -9.70 -5.40 -5.24
N GLY A 35 -10.46 -4.58 -5.98
CA GLY A 35 -10.28 -3.14 -6.16
C GLY A 35 -11.01 -2.62 -7.41
N LYS A 36 -10.77 -1.37 -7.79
CA LYS A 36 -11.33 -0.77 -9.02
C LYS A 36 -10.22 -0.27 -9.94
N SER A 37 -10.29 -0.64 -11.21
CA SER A 37 -9.32 -0.23 -12.24
C SER A 37 -9.94 0.73 -13.24
N PHE A 38 -9.13 1.67 -13.71
CA PHE A 38 -9.48 2.72 -14.66
C PHE A 38 -8.37 2.89 -15.70
N ILE A 39 -8.73 3.21 -16.93
CA ILE A 39 -7.77 3.52 -18.00
C ILE A 39 -7.66 5.03 -18.11
N VAL A 40 -6.43 5.55 -18.06
CA VAL A 40 -6.10 6.96 -18.29
C VAL A 40 -5.21 7.06 -19.51
N SER A 41 -5.57 7.98 -20.40
CA SER A 41 -4.86 8.24 -21.66
C SER A 41 -4.62 9.74 -21.84
N GLY A 42 -3.71 10.11 -22.74
CA GLY A 42 -3.41 11.51 -23.06
C GLY A 42 -2.68 12.29 -21.94
N ARG A 43 -2.16 11.59 -20.93
CA ARG A 43 -1.35 12.15 -19.83
C ARG A 43 -0.08 11.32 -19.70
N ASN A 44 1.04 11.95 -19.38
CA ASN A 44 2.29 11.22 -19.15
C ASN A 44 2.37 10.71 -17.69
N TYR A 45 3.29 9.77 -17.45
CA TYR A 45 3.47 9.16 -16.13
C TYR A 45 3.73 10.18 -15.02
N GLN A 46 4.45 11.26 -15.30
CA GLN A 46 4.77 12.31 -14.33
C GLN A 46 3.52 13.06 -13.85
N GLN A 47 2.62 13.39 -14.77
CA GLN A 47 1.34 14.03 -14.47
C GLN A 47 0.44 13.10 -13.65
N ILE A 48 0.34 11.83 -14.05
CA ILE A 48 -0.43 10.81 -13.33
C ILE A 48 0.14 10.63 -11.92
N TRP A 49 1.46 10.52 -11.78
CA TRP A 49 2.13 10.38 -10.49
C TRP A 49 1.86 11.57 -9.58
N HIS A 50 1.94 12.80 -10.10
CA HIS A 50 1.66 14.00 -9.33
C HIS A 50 0.21 14.03 -8.83
N ALA A 51 -0.77 13.83 -9.71
CA ALA A 51 -2.18 13.79 -9.35
C ALA A 51 -2.50 12.68 -8.34
N ALA A 52 -1.87 11.50 -8.49
CA ALA A 52 -2.01 10.40 -7.56
C ALA A 52 -1.46 10.74 -6.16
N ASN A 53 -0.32 11.43 -6.06
CA ASN A 53 0.22 11.86 -4.76
C ASN A 53 -0.71 12.86 -4.07
N VAL A 54 -1.31 13.79 -4.82
CA VAL A 54 -2.29 14.74 -4.28
C VAL A 54 -3.51 13.98 -3.74
N ALA A 55 -4.14 13.14 -4.56
CA ALA A 55 -5.30 12.35 -4.15
C ALA A 55 -5.01 11.44 -2.95
N MET A 56 -3.83 10.85 -2.91
CA MET A 56 -3.39 9.96 -1.82
C MET A 56 -2.93 10.72 -0.56
N SER A 57 -2.89 12.06 -0.58
CA SER A 57 -2.60 12.91 0.58
C SER A 57 -3.84 13.65 1.11
N THR A 58 -4.94 13.67 0.36
CA THR A 58 -6.22 14.23 0.83
C THR A 58 -6.78 13.35 1.95
N ASP A 59 -6.91 13.92 3.17
CA ASP A 59 -7.43 13.24 4.36
C ASP A 59 -6.72 11.94 4.78
N MET A 60 -5.51 11.74 4.24
CA MET A 60 -4.69 10.55 4.44
C MET A 60 -3.22 10.91 4.63
N GLN A 61 -2.48 10.02 5.29
CA GLN A 61 -1.03 10.08 5.41
C GLN A 61 -0.40 9.07 4.48
N ILE A 62 0.46 9.51 3.56
CA ILE A 62 1.29 8.59 2.75
C ILE A 62 2.23 7.82 3.67
N VAL A 63 2.20 6.49 3.57
CA VAL A 63 3.05 5.56 4.33
C VAL A 63 4.01 4.76 3.46
N ASP A 64 3.76 4.73 2.15
CA ASP A 64 4.62 4.12 1.13
C ASP A 64 4.45 4.90 -0.18
N SER A 65 5.54 5.23 -0.85
CA SER A 65 5.51 5.94 -2.13
C SER A 65 6.77 5.59 -2.92
N HIS A 66 6.59 4.80 -3.97
CA HIS A 66 7.68 4.31 -4.80
C HIS A 66 7.34 4.51 -6.27
N LYS A 67 7.84 5.64 -6.80
CA LYS A 67 7.63 6.07 -8.18
C LYS A 67 8.11 5.06 -9.22
N PRO A 68 9.32 4.48 -9.14
CA PRO A 68 9.77 3.53 -10.16
C PRO A 68 8.84 2.31 -10.33
N SER A 69 8.12 1.89 -9.29
CA SER A 69 7.14 0.79 -9.36
C SER A 69 5.69 1.25 -9.51
N GLY A 70 5.41 2.55 -9.54
CA GLY A 70 4.04 3.07 -9.65
C GLY A 70 3.15 2.76 -8.46
N VAL A 71 3.70 2.75 -7.24
CA VAL A 71 2.96 2.40 -6.01
C VAL A 71 2.90 3.57 -5.06
N ILE A 72 1.70 3.92 -4.60
CA ILE A 72 1.47 4.81 -3.46
C ILE A 72 0.53 4.09 -2.50
N LYS A 73 0.84 4.12 -1.20
CA LYS A 73 -0.08 3.65 -0.15
C LYS A 73 -0.22 4.72 0.91
N SER A 74 -1.46 4.92 1.32
CA SER A 74 -1.80 5.91 2.34
C SER A 74 -2.69 5.31 3.40
N ARG A 75 -2.50 5.76 4.63
CA ARG A 75 -3.33 5.44 5.78
C ARG A 75 -4.33 6.56 5.99
N VAL A 76 -5.61 6.22 6.14
CA VAL A 76 -6.65 7.19 6.46
C VAL A 76 -6.42 7.75 7.86
N VAL A 77 -6.34 9.09 7.95
CA VAL A 77 -6.23 9.82 9.23
C VAL A 77 -7.59 10.38 9.67
N ASN A 78 -8.40 10.85 8.71
CA ASN A 78 -9.76 11.32 8.94
C ASN A 78 -10.75 10.29 8.39
N GLY A 79 -11.23 9.37 9.23
CA GLY A 79 -12.18 8.32 8.83
C GLY A 79 -11.97 7.01 9.59
N THR A 80 -12.08 5.87 8.90
CA THR A 80 -11.82 4.55 9.52
C THR A 80 -10.34 4.42 9.86
N GLN A 81 -10.01 4.59 11.14
CA GLN A 81 -8.64 4.55 11.64
C GLN A 81 -7.94 3.24 11.23
N GLY A 82 -6.73 3.37 10.68
CA GLY A 82 -5.91 2.22 10.27
C GLY A 82 -6.29 1.58 8.94
N LYS A 83 -7.33 2.08 8.24
CA LYS A 83 -7.60 1.70 6.84
C LYS A 83 -6.44 2.17 5.96
N VAL A 84 -5.96 1.28 5.09
CA VAL A 84 -4.91 1.57 4.12
C VAL A 84 -5.50 1.52 2.72
N VAL A 85 -5.17 2.52 1.92
CA VAL A 85 -5.54 2.64 0.51
C VAL A 85 -4.28 2.48 -0.32
N GLY A 86 -4.36 1.75 -1.42
CA GLY A 86 -3.29 1.55 -2.38
C GLY A 86 -3.70 2.09 -3.74
N PHE A 87 -2.78 2.82 -4.36
CA PHE A 87 -2.90 3.40 -5.70
C PHE A 87 -1.76 2.86 -6.55
N PHE A 88 -2.12 2.17 -7.62
CA PHE A 88 -1.17 1.46 -8.47
C PHE A 88 -1.28 1.96 -9.90
N ILE A 89 -0.15 2.25 -10.53
CA ILE A 89 -0.06 2.76 -11.91
C ILE A 89 0.76 1.77 -12.74
N GLN A 90 0.19 1.27 -13.83
CA GLN A 90 0.86 0.39 -14.78
C GLN A 90 0.54 0.76 -16.23
N PRO A 91 1.53 0.76 -17.15
CA PRO A 91 2.96 0.58 -16.90
C PRO A 91 3.58 1.82 -16.23
N THR A 92 4.85 1.74 -15.85
CA THR A 92 5.63 2.87 -15.31
C THR A 92 6.54 3.52 -16.35
N ASP A 93 6.41 3.12 -17.61
CA ASP A 93 7.04 3.78 -18.76
C ASP A 93 6.49 5.20 -18.91
N GLU A 94 7.37 6.20 -19.09
CA GLU A 94 6.96 7.61 -19.11
C GLU A 94 6.12 8.02 -20.33
N GLN A 95 6.20 7.24 -21.41
CA GLN A 95 5.59 7.53 -22.71
C GLN A 95 4.54 6.47 -23.10
N ALA A 96 4.09 5.67 -22.14
CA ALA A 96 3.04 4.71 -22.41
C ALA A 96 1.77 5.41 -22.96
N PRO A 97 1.13 4.85 -24.00
CA PRO A 97 -0.05 5.46 -24.60
C PRO A 97 -1.24 5.50 -23.64
N ASN A 98 -1.31 4.53 -22.73
CA ASN A 98 -2.34 4.40 -21.72
C ASN A 98 -1.75 3.85 -20.43
N TYR A 99 -2.36 4.23 -19.31
CA TYR A 99 -2.04 3.75 -17.97
C TYR A 99 -3.29 3.16 -17.33
N THR A 100 -3.13 1.98 -16.77
CA THR A 100 -4.10 1.36 -15.88
C THR A 100 -3.82 1.83 -14.47
N ILE A 101 -4.82 2.47 -13.87
CA ILE A 101 -4.83 2.88 -12.48
C ILE A 101 -5.69 1.90 -11.72
N THR A 102 -5.16 1.30 -10.66
CA THR A 102 -5.92 0.41 -9.78
C THR A 102 -5.92 0.96 -8.37
N ILE A 103 -7.11 1.12 -7.79
CA ILE A 103 -7.32 1.58 -6.42
C ILE A 103 -7.88 0.42 -5.61
N VAL A 104 -7.24 0.14 -4.48
CA VAL A 104 -7.66 -0.91 -3.54
C VAL A 104 -7.66 -0.35 -2.13
N SER A 105 -8.53 -0.83 -1.24
CA SER A 105 -8.46 -0.50 0.18
C SER A 105 -8.49 -1.75 1.05
N LYS A 106 -7.91 -1.65 2.25
CA LYS A 106 -7.94 -2.69 3.27
C LYS A 106 -8.28 -2.05 4.62
N LYS A 107 -9.37 -2.50 5.23
CA LYS A 107 -9.73 -2.11 6.60
C LYS A 107 -8.84 -2.86 7.62
N PRO A 108 -8.63 -2.30 8.82
CA PRO A 108 -7.96 -3.03 9.89
C PRO A 108 -8.62 -4.37 10.15
N LEU A 109 -7.83 -5.41 10.44
CA LEU A 109 -8.30 -6.77 10.76
C LEU A 109 -9.12 -7.46 9.64
N GLN A 110 -9.21 -6.86 8.45
CA GLN A 110 -9.85 -7.47 7.30
C GLN A 110 -9.01 -8.65 6.79
N THR A 111 -9.62 -9.83 6.75
CA THR A 111 -8.99 -11.03 6.20
C THR A 111 -9.05 -10.99 4.67
N GLU A 112 -8.14 -11.69 4.00
CA GLU A 112 -8.06 -11.75 2.53
C GLU A 112 -9.34 -12.35 1.87
N PHE A 113 -10.20 -13.00 2.65
CA PHE A 113 -11.46 -13.61 2.18
C PHE A 113 -12.64 -12.64 2.11
N VAL A 114 -12.57 -11.48 2.78
CA VAL A 114 -13.60 -10.44 2.73
C VAL A 114 -13.40 -9.58 1.47
N ASP A 115 -14.48 -9.17 0.80
CA ASP A 115 -14.39 -8.19 -0.28
C ASP A 115 -13.65 -6.94 0.18
N ARG A 116 -12.50 -6.65 -0.45
CA ARG A 116 -11.81 -5.39 -0.28
C ARG A 116 -12.60 -4.31 -1.01
N ASP A 117 -13.03 -3.31 -0.26
CA ASP A 117 -13.63 -2.09 -0.82
C ASP A 117 -12.57 -1.31 -1.61
N TRP A 118 -13.02 -0.40 -2.49
CA TRP A 118 -12.17 0.65 -3.06
C TRP A 118 -12.66 2.00 -2.55
N GLU A 119 -11.87 3.06 -2.72
CA GLU A 119 -12.22 4.42 -2.28
C GLU A 119 -12.63 5.31 -3.46
N PRO A 120 -13.93 5.57 -3.68
CA PRO A 120 -14.40 6.42 -4.77
C PRO A 120 -13.86 7.86 -4.71
N SER A 121 -13.75 8.42 -3.51
CA SER A 121 -13.21 9.77 -3.32
C SER A 121 -11.80 9.92 -3.86
N VAL A 122 -10.95 8.90 -3.69
CA VAL A 122 -9.57 8.91 -4.22
C VAL A 122 -9.56 9.02 -5.74
N TRP A 123 -10.51 8.37 -6.42
CA TRP A 123 -10.64 8.50 -7.87
C TRP A 123 -11.14 9.89 -8.29
N GLU A 124 -12.09 10.47 -7.55
CA GLU A 124 -12.59 11.82 -7.83
C GLU A 124 -11.53 12.90 -7.61
N ASP A 125 -10.77 12.80 -6.51
CA ASP A 125 -9.65 13.69 -6.21
C ASP A 125 -8.55 13.57 -7.27
N PHE A 126 -8.26 12.33 -7.69
CA PHE A 126 -7.30 12.07 -8.77
C PHE A 126 -7.74 12.72 -10.08
N LYS A 127 -9.01 12.54 -10.49
CA LYS A 127 -9.55 13.19 -11.70
C LYS A 127 -9.44 14.71 -11.62
N THR A 128 -9.73 15.29 -10.45
CA THR A 128 -9.62 16.73 -10.23
C THR A 128 -8.16 17.20 -10.34
N GLY A 129 -7.21 16.42 -9.82
CA GLY A 129 -5.78 16.74 -9.88
C GLY A 129 -5.16 16.59 -11.27
N ILE A 130 -5.63 15.63 -12.08
CA ILE A 130 -5.08 15.39 -13.41
C ILE A 130 -5.73 16.24 -14.50
N ASP A 131 -6.99 16.64 -14.30
CA ASP A 131 -7.80 17.48 -15.17
C ASP A 131 -8.52 18.57 -14.35
N PRO A 132 -7.79 19.59 -13.85
CA PRO A 132 -8.42 20.68 -13.13
C PRO A 132 -9.40 21.39 -14.06
N LYS A 133 -10.69 21.37 -13.69
CA LYS A 133 -11.70 22.18 -14.38
C LYS A 133 -11.24 23.65 -14.30
N LYS A 134 -10.98 24.25 -15.45
CA LYS A 134 -10.69 25.69 -15.58
C LYS A 134 -11.93 26.51 -15.27
#